data_AF-A0A432JM86-F1
#
_entry.id   AF-A0A432JM86-F1
#
_cell.length_a   1.000
_cell.length_b   1.000
_cell.length_c   1.000
_cell.angle_alpha   90.00
_cell.angle_beta   90.00
_cell.angle_gamma   90.00
#
_symmetry.space_group_name_H-M   'P 1'
#
loop_
_entity.id
_entity.type
_entity.pdbx_description
1 polymer ?
#
loop_
_entity_poly.entity_id
_entity_poly.type
_entity_poly.pdbx_seq_one_letter_code
_entity_poly.pdbx_strand_id
1 'polypeptide(L)'
;MIDARRMEVYSQFFDKNLNALNDISAIIVDEDTYRTDLEKQPILFFGDGALKCKAIINNEKAIFFEGGLPSAEGMAPLAEKQFQDKDFADVAYFEPFYLKDFVAAVSKIKGLK
;
A
#
# COMPACT_ATOMS: atom_id res chain seq x y z
N MET A 1 -2.47 0.68 4.07
CA MET A 1 -1.13 0.07 3.93
C MET A 1 -1.29 -1.38 3.52
N ILE A 2 -0.63 -1.79 2.45
CA ILE A 2 -0.73 -3.15 1.89
C ILE A 2 0.61 -3.86 2.06
N ASP A 3 0.58 -5.13 2.45
CA ASP A 3 1.81 -5.92 2.60
C ASP A 3 2.54 -6.07 1.27
N ALA A 4 3.84 -5.82 1.28
CA ALA A 4 4.73 -6.16 0.19
C ALA A 4 5.78 -7.17 0.68
N ARG A 5 6.47 -7.83 -0.26
CA ARG A 5 7.43 -8.90 0.07
C ARG A 5 8.52 -8.39 1.03
N ARG A 6 8.95 -9.23 1.99
CA ARG A 6 10.01 -8.96 3.00
C ARG A 6 9.61 -7.88 3.99
N MET A 7 10.45 -6.88 4.29
CA MET A 7 10.14 -5.77 5.20
C MET A 7 9.72 -4.52 4.45
N GLU A 8 8.83 -4.68 3.47
CA GLU A 8 8.32 -3.60 2.65
C GLU A 8 6.80 -3.55 2.69
N VAL A 9 6.22 -2.37 2.47
CA VAL A 9 4.78 -2.15 2.34
C VAL A 9 4.49 -1.17 1.21
N TYR A 10 3.32 -1.30 0.58
CA TYR A 10 2.75 -0.22 -0.22
C TYR A 10 1.91 0.68 0.68
N SER A 11 2.16 1.97 0.65
CA SER A 11 1.55 2.93 1.58
C SER A 11 1.19 4.23 0.89
N GLN A 12 0.12 4.85 1.39
CA GLN A 12 -0.33 6.18 1.04
C GLN A 12 -1.04 6.76 2.26
N PHE A 13 -0.84 8.04 2.52
CA PHE A 13 -1.50 8.78 3.59
C PHE A 13 -2.80 9.39 3.10
N PHE A 14 -3.80 9.38 3.99
CA PHE A 14 -5.09 10.00 3.78
C PHE A 14 -5.45 10.88 4.97
N ASP A 15 -6.16 11.97 4.72
CA ASP A 15 -6.83 12.74 5.77
C ASP A 15 -8.15 12.05 6.22
N LYS A 16 -8.83 12.65 7.21
CA LYS A 16 -10.12 12.15 7.71
C LYS A 16 -11.26 12.18 6.70
N ASN A 17 -11.11 12.95 5.61
CA ASN A 17 -12.07 13.05 4.52
C ASN A 17 -11.69 12.11 3.35
N LEU A 18 -10.70 11.24 3.54
CA LEU A 18 -10.17 10.32 2.54
C LEU A 18 -9.48 11.00 1.34
N ASN A 19 -8.99 12.24 1.51
CA ASN A 19 -8.12 12.87 0.52
C ASN A 19 -6.69 12.33 0.67
N ALA A 20 -6.08 11.93 -0.45
CA ALA A 20 -4.68 11.53 -0.47
C ALA A 20 -3.76 12.71 -0.13
N LEU A 21 -2.80 12.49 0.77
CA LEU A 21 -1.83 13.49 1.23
C LEU A 21 -0.46 13.35 0.55
N ASN A 22 -0.19 12.20 -0.07
CA ASN A 22 1.01 11.92 -0.85
C ASN A 22 0.70 10.87 -1.93
N ASP A 23 1.67 10.61 -2.80
CA ASP A 23 1.58 9.54 -3.80
C ASP A 23 1.77 8.17 -3.16
N ILE A 24 1.19 7.15 -3.80
CA ILE A 24 1.38 5.75 -3.41
C ILE A 24 2.87 5.40 -3.54
N SER A 25 3.45 4.83 -2.48
CA SER A 25 4.87 4.55 -2.40
C SER A 25 5.14 3.13 -1.88
N ALA A 26 6.19 2.49 -2.38
CA ALA A 26 6.76 1.29 -1.79
C ALA A 26 7.81 1.70 -0.74
N ILE A 27 7.59 1.30 0.52
CA ILE A 27 8.39 1.74 1.66
C ILE A 27 8.98 0.53 2.37
N ILE A 28 10.32 0.49 2.47
CA ILE A 28 11.03 -0.42 3.37
C ILE A 28 10.84 0.09 4.79
N VAL A 29 10.38 -0.78 5.69
CA VAL A 29 10.00 -0.43 7.05
C VAL A 29 11.13 -0.76 8.02
N ASP A 30 11.53 0.25 8.80
CA ASP A 30 12.49 0.25 9.89
C ASP A 30 11.97 1.09 11.08
N GLU A 31 12.77 1.23 12.15
CA GLU A 31 12.33 1.96 13.36
C GLU A 31 12.25 3.50 13.16
N ASP A 32 12.82 4.03 12.08
CA ASP A 32 12.79 5.44 11.69
C ASP A 32 11.60 5.79 10.77
N THR A 33 10.95 4.76 10.22
CA THR A 33 9.86 4.92 9.28
C THR A 33 8.70 5.70 9.91
N TYR A 34 8.29 6.79 9.24
CA TYR A 34 7.25 7.74 9.69
C TYR A 34 7.56 8.50 10.99
N ARG A 35 8.79 8.50 11.51
CA ARG A 35 9.17 9.22 12.74
C ARG A 35 8.71 10.67 12.73
N THR A 36 9.02 11.40 11.66
CA THR A 36 8.68 12.83 11.57
C THR A 36 7.17 13.10 11.44
N ASP A 37 6.41 12.14 10.91
CA ASP A 37 4.96 12.24 10.81
C ASP A 37 4.31 11.98 12.17
N LEU A 38 4.81 10.96 12.87
CA LEU A 38 4.38 10.58 14.22
C LEU A 38 4.75 11.64 15.27
N GLU A 39 5.84 12.39 15.10
CA GLU A 39 6.14 13.53 15.97
C GLU A 39 5.04 14.59 15.94
N LYS A 40 4.46 14.84 14.76
CA LYS A 40 3.45 15.88 14.53
C LYS A 40 2.08 15.48 15.06
N GLN A 41 1.66 14.24 14.82
CA GLN A 41 0.28 13.81 15.14
C GLN A 41 0.14 12.29 15.27
N PRO A 42 -0.94 11.80 15.91
CA PRO A 42 -1.34 10.40 15.85
C PRO A 42 -1.64 9.96 14.41
N ILE A 43 -1.26 8.73 14.09
CA ILE A 43 -1.48 8.12 12.78
C ILE A 43 -2.16 6.77 12.97
N LEU A 44 -3.26 6.56 12.25
CA LEU A 44 -3.94 5.28 12.17
C LEU A 44 -3.39 4.46 11.00
N PHE A 45 -2.76 3.34 11.31
CA PHE A 45 -2.29 2.35 10.35
C PHE A 45 -3.34 1.25 10.19
N PHE A 46 -3.73 0.97 8.95
CA PHE A 46 -4.70 -0.08 8.61
C PHE A 46 -4.34 -0.79 7.31
N GLY A 47 -4.88 -1.99 7.14
CA GLY A 47 -4.58 -2.94 6.07
C GLY A 47 -3.60 -4.04 6.48
N ASP A 48 -3.42 -5.06 5.65
CA ASP A 48 -2.66 -6.27 5.98
C ASP A 48 -1.16 -6.01 6.24
N GLY A 49 -0.57 -5.03 5.54
CA GLY A 49 0.82 -4.59 5.78
C GLY A 49 1.02 -3.83 7.09
N ALA A 50 -0.04 -3.26 7.68
CA ALA A 50 0.07 -2.48 8.91
C ALA A 50 0.47 -3.34 10.11
N LEU A 51 -0.11 -4.54 10.25
CA LEU A 51 0.13 -5.41 11.41
C LEU A 51 1.57 -5.90 11.49
N LYS A 52 2.21 -6.12 10.34
CA LYS A 52 3.63 -6.43 10.24
C LYS A 52 4.52 -5.28 10.74
N CYS A 53 4.09 -4.03 10.55
CA CYS A 53 4.85 -2.86 10.99
C CYS A 53 4.77 -2.63 12.50
N LYS A 54 3.76 -3.19 13.18
CA LYS A 54 3.51 -3.03 14.63
C LYS A 54 4.71 -3.44 15.50
N ALA A 55 5.49 -4.43 15.06
CA ALA A 55 6.66 -4.91 15.79
C ALA A 55 7.90 -4.01 15.64
N ILE A 56 7.90 -3.08 14.68
CA ILE A 56 9.07 -2.27 14.29
C ILE A 56 8.83 -0.80 14.64
N ILE A 57 7.65 -0.29 14.29
CA ILE A 57 7.25 1.08 14.58
C ILE A 57 6.73 1.14 16.01
N ASN A 58 7.63 1.39 16.96
CA ASN A 58 7.31 1.51 18.37
C ASN A 58 7.14 2.99 18.77
N ASN A 59 5.92 3.52 18.64
CA ASN A 59 5.59 4.89 18.99
C ASN A 59 4.17 4.97 19.58
N GLU A 60 3.97 5.74 20.65
CA GLU A 60 2.66 5.91 21.32
C GLU A 60 1.58 6.52 20.42
N LYS A 61 1.99 7.28 19.40
CA LYS A 61 1.11 7.91 18.40
C LYS A 61 0.82 7.00 17.21
N ALA A 62 1.46 5.83 17.12
CA ALA A 62 1.19 4.84 16.09
C ALA A 62 0.05 3.90 16.53
N ILE A 63 -1.13 4.08 15.94
CA ILE A 63 -2.33 3.30 16.26
C ILE A 63 -2.53 2.28 15.15
N PHE A 64 -2.56 0.99 15.51
CA PHE A 64 -2.74 -0.10 14.55
C PHE A 64 -4.15 -0.66 14.63
N PHE A 65 -4.89 -0.60 13.52
CA PHE A 65 -6.21 -1.19 13.39
C PHE A 65 -6.09 -2.63 12.86
N GLU A 66 -6.60 -3.60 13.61
CA GLU A 66 -6.51 -5.03 13.26
C GLU A 66 -7.70 -5.54 12.44
N GLY A 67 -8.70 -4.70 12.20
CA GLY A 67 -9.86 -5.00 11.35
C GLY A 67 -9.71 -4.46 9.92
N GLY A 68 -10.71 -4.73 9.08
CA GLY A 68 -10.87 -4.06 7.80
C GLY A 68 -9.94 -4.59 6.71
N LEU A 69 -10.37 -5.66 6.05
CA LEU A 69 -9.87 -5.99 4.72
C LEU A 69 -10.62 -5.15 3.67
N PRO A 70 -10.03 -4.94 2.49
CA PRO A 70 -10.77 -4.38 1.36
C PRO A 70 -12.05 -5.19 1.12
N SER A 71 -13.19 -4.51 1.03
CA SER A 71 -14.48 -5.14 0.74
C SER A 71 -15.00 -4.69 -0.62
N ALA A 72 -15.73 -5.57 -1.31
CA ALA A 72 -16.38 -5.23 -2.57
C ALA A 72 -17.41 -4.09 -2.39
N GLU A 73 -18.06 -4.03 -1.23
CA GLU A 73 -19.00 -2.96 -0.87
C GLU A 73 -18.33 -1.58 -0.89
N GLY A 74 -17.11 -1.46 -0.35
CA GLY A 74 -16.36 -0.21 -0.39
C GLY A 74 -15.91 0.19 -1.80
N MET A 75 -15.80 -0.76 -2.73
CA MET A 75 -15.40 -0.52 -4.12
C MET A 75 -16.58 -0.12 -5.03
N ALA A 76 -17.79 -0.56 -4.71
CA ALA A 76 -18.99 -0.30 -5.51
C ALA A 76 -19.19 1.18 -5.90
N PRO A 77 -19.13 2.18 -4.99
CA PRO A 77 -19.32 3.58 -5.38
C PRO A 77 -18.21 4.12 -6.29
N LEU A 78 -16.98 3.64 -6.14
CA LEU A 78 -15.85 4.02 -6.99
C LEU A 78 -16.00 3.44 -8.41
N ALA A 79 -16.48 2.21 -8.51
CA ALA A 79 -16.75 1.55 -9.78
C ALA A 79 -17.96 2.17 -10.49
N GLU A 80 -19.03 2.47 -9.76
CA GLU A 80 -20.21 3.16 -10.32
C GLU A 80 -19.84 4.53 -10.88
N LYS A 81 -19.03 5.31 -10.16
CA LYS A 81 -18.54 6.60 -10.66
C LYS A 81 -17.78 6.46 -11.98
N GLN A 82 -16.79 5.56 -12.05
CA GLN A 82 -16.03 5.32 -13.29
C GLN A 82 -16.94 4.85 -14.43
N PHE A 83 -17.93 3.99 -14.14
CA PHE A 83 -18.92 3.57 -15.12
C PHE A 83 -19.74 4.74 -15.69
N GLN A 84 -20.23 5.64 -14.82
CA GLN A 84 -20.99 6.83 -15.21
C GLN A 84 -20.15 7.81 -16.03
N ASP A 85 -18.88 7.98 -15.65
CA ASP A 85 -17.90 8.83 -16.34
C ASP A 85 -17.40 8.20 -17.66
N LYS A 86 -17.81 6.95 -17.96
CA LYS A 86 -17.33 6.13 -19.08
C LYS A 86 -15.82 5.91 -19.08
N ASP A 87 -15.23 5.91 -17.89
CA ASP A 87 -13.81 5.66 -17.67
C ASP A 87 -13.59 4.14 -17.58
N PHE A 88 -13.34 3.53 -18.73
CA PHE A 88 -13.12 2.09 -18.87
C PHE A 88 -11.70 1.81 -19.33
N ALA A 89 -11.05 0.82 -18.71
CA ALA A 89 -9.79 0.31 -19.20
C ALA A 89 -9.99 -0.59 -20.43
N ASP A 90 -9.10 -0.48 -21.41
CA ASP A 90 -9.01 -1.45 -22.50
C ASP A 90 -8.27 -2.70 -22.00
N VAL A 91 -8.95 -3.85 -22.05
CA VAL A 91 -8.41 -5.12 -21.55
C VAL A 91 -7.10 -5.52 -22.25
N ALA A 92 -6.90 -5.15 -23.51
CA ALA A 92 -5.69 -5.48 -24.24
C ALA A 92 -4.47 -4.64 -23.82
N TYR A 93 -4.70 -3.48 -23.22
CA TYR A 93 -3.67 -2.51 -22.84
C TYR A 93 -3.61 -2.23 -21.34
N PHE A 94 -4.53 -2.79 -20.55
CA PHE A 94 -4.54 -2.64 -19.11
C PHE A 94 -3.39 -3.42 -18.48
N GLU A 95 -2.56 -2.72 -17.74
CA GLU A 95 -1.61 -3.33 -16.81
C GLU A 95 -2.00 -2.99 -15.37
N PRO A 96 -1.87 -3.95 -14.45
CA PRO A 96 -1.95 -3.63 -13.03
C PRO A 96 -0.96 -2.52 -12.68
N PHE A 97 -1.34 -1.64 -11.77
CA PHE A 97 -0.46 -0.60 -11.26
C PHE A 97 0.67 -1.22 -10.41
N TYR A 98 1.74 -1.66 -11.06
CA TYR A 98 2.93 -2.18 -10.41
C TYR A 98 3.78 -1.00 -9.93
N LEU A 99 3.88 -0.82 -8.62
CA LEU A 99 4.74 0.19 -7.99
C LEU A 99 6.25 -0.07 -8.17
N LYS A 100 6.61 -1.22 -8.77
CA LYS A 100 7.97 -1.62 -9.08
C LYS A 100 8.00 -2.39 -10.38
N ASP A 101 9.02 -2.14 -11.18
CA ASP A 101 9.28 -2.93 -12.37
C ASP A 101 9.50 -4.40 -12.01
N PHE A 102 8.96 -5.29 -12.85
CA PHE A 102 9.25 -6.70 -12.77
C PHE A 102 10.73 -6.94 -13.11
N VAL A 103 11.53 -7.35 -12.11
CA VAL A 103 12.91 -7.76 -12.32
C VAL A 103 12.94 -9.28 -12.55
N ALA A 104 13.22 -9.69 -13.79
CA ALA A 104 13.40 -11.10 -14.12
C ALA A 104 14.57 -11.69 -13.32
N ALA A 105 14.32 -12.78 -12.59
CA ALA A 105 15.38 -13.47 -11.85
C ALA A 105 16.34 -14.14 -12.85
N VAL A 106 17.64 -13.89 -12.71
CA VAL A 106 18.66 -14.62 -13.48
C VAL A 106 18.65 -16.08 -13.02
N SER A 107 18.31 -16.99 -13.92
CA SER A 107 18.28 -18.44 -13.65
C SER A 107 19.61 -18.92 -13.07
N LYS A 108 19.58 -19.48 -11.85
CA LYS A 108 20.75 -20.10 -11.20
C LYS A 108 20.95 -21.56 -11.64
N ILE A 109 20.66 -21.90 -12.90
CA ILE A 109 20.97 -23.23 -13.41
C ILE A 109 22.46 -23.24 -13.79
N LYS A 110 23.28 -23.88 -12.95
CA LYS A 110 24.65 -24.26 -13.30
C LYS A 110 24.56 -25.27 -14.46
N GLY A 111 24.89 -24.85 -15.69
CA GLY A 111 25.24 -25.83 -16.74
C GLY A 111 24.79 -25.57 -18.17
N LEU A 112 24.12 -24.48 -18.52
CA LEU A 112 23.91 -24.12 -19.93
C LEU A 112 24.85 -22.98 -20.33
N LYS A 113 25.96 -23.37 -20.97
CA LYS A 113 26.74 -22.50 -21.85
C LYS A 113 26.10 -22.51 -23.23
#